data_AF-A0A7V4Y5H2-F1
#
_entry.id   AF-A0A7V4Y5H2-F1
#
_cell.length_a   1.000
_cell.length_b   1.000
_cell.length_c   1.000
_cell.angle_alpha   90.00
_cell.angle_beta   90.00
_cell.angle_gamma   90.00
#
_symmetry.space_group_name_H-M   'P 1'
#
loop_
_entity.id
_entity.type
_entity.pdbx_description
1 polymer ?
#
loop_
_entity_poly.entity_id
_entity_poly.type
_entity_poly.pdbx_seq_one_letter_code
_entity_poly.pdbx_strand_id
1 'polypeptide(L)'
;MTGRIKFFDNFDLNASAYYRHNQYKEAVPASVIHREFDTPGFTWQLNFRTGQEKMKNYLSPGFDYTYLAIDEFKHLNLGGAKESSEFQAKSKTCTRMRSAYSYWTGLSLGHTGNYLASFVMIILATGLRIN
;
A
#
# COMPACT_ATOMS: atom_id res chain seq x y z
N MET A 1 -6.13 -10.64 4.04
CA MET A 1 -6.58 -11.79 3.22
C MET A 1 -5.67 -11.92 2.02
N THR A 2 -5.21 -13.13 1.72
CA THR A 2 -4.36 -13.42 0.55
C THR A 2 -5.04 -14.51 -0.27
N GLY A 3 -4.89 -14.43 -1.59
CA GLY A 3 -5.43 -15.40 -2.53
C GLY A 3 -4.41 -15.67 -3.62
N ARG A 4 -4.27 -16.95 -3.98
CA ARG A 4 -3.52 -17.38 -5.16
C ARG A 4 -4.45 -18.21 -6.03
N ILE A 5 -4.58 -17.82 -7.29
CA ILE A 5 -5.35 -18.54 -8.29
C ILE A 5 -4.36 -18.98 -9.36
N LYS A 6 -4.20 -20.30 -9.52
CA LYS A 6 -3.49 -20.88 -10.66
C LYS A 6 -4.51 -21.17 -11.75
N PHE A 7 -4.30 -20.60 -12.93
CA PHE A 7 -5.13 -20.87 -14.09
C PHE A 7 -4.53 -22.00 -14.92
N PHE A 8 -3.20 -21.97 -15.09
CA PHE A 8 -2.41 -22.95 -15.83
C PHE A 8 -1.07 -23.16 -15.12
N ASP A 9 -0.31 -24.19 -15.50
CA ASP A 9 1.01 -24.46 -14.90
C ASP A 9 2.00 -23.30 -15.08
N ASN A 10 1.77 -22.46 -16.09
CA ASN A 10 2.58 -21.29 -16.41
C ASN A 10 1.93 -19.94 -16.06
N PHE A 11 0.74 -19.94 -15.46
CA PHE A 11 0.01 -18.70 -15.19
C PHE A 11 -0.67 -18.72 -13.82
N ASP A 12 -0.17 -17.86 -12.93
CA ASP A 12 -0.72 -17.65 -11.60
C ASP A 12 -0.99 -16.17 -11.30
N LEU A 13 -2.11 -15.91 -10.62
CA LEU A 13 -2.46 -14.63 -10.04
C LEU A 13 -2.28 -14.72 -8.53
N ASN A 14 -1.54 -13.78 -7.96
CA ASN A 14 -1.47 -13.54 -6.53
C ASN A 14 -2.19 -12.22 -6.26
N ALA A 15 -3.13 -12.23 -5.31
CA ALA A 15 -3.79 -11.02 -4.85
C ALA A 15 -3.78 -10.99 -3.33
N SER A 16 -3.63 -9.82 -2.74
CA SER A 16 -3.78 -9.63 -1.31
C SER A 16 -4.53 -8.36 -1.02
N ALA A 17 -5.42 -8.42 -0.04
CA ALA A 17 -6.11 -7.28 0.51
C ALA A 17 -5.85 -7.24 2.01
N TYR A 18 -5.62 -6.06 2.55
CA TYR A 18 -5.47 -5.87 3.98
C TYR A 18 -6.21 -4.62 4.40
N TYR A 19 -6.62 -4.63 5.65
CA TYR A 19 -7.18 -3.46 6.31
C TYR A 19 -6.51 -3.35 7.66
N ARG A 20 -5.96 -2.17 7.95
CA ARG A 20 -5.34 -1.86 9.24
C ARG A 20 -6.10 -0.69 9.85
N HIS A 21 -6.68 -0.94 11.01
CA HIS A 21 -7.28 0.07 11.86
C HIS A 21 -6.39 0.25 13.10
N ASN A 22 -5.89 1.46 13.30
CA ASN A 22 -5.12 1.80 14.49
C ASN A 22 -5.76 3.01 15.18
N GLN A 23 -5.92 2.92 16.50
CA GLN A 23 -6.34 4.05 17.32
C GLN A 23 -5.18 4.49 18.20
N TYR A 24 -4.92 5.80 18.21
CA TYR A 24 -3.98 6.41 19.11
C TYR A 24 -4.70 7.35 20.06
N LYS A 25 -4.51 7.11 21.36
CA LYS A 25 -5.00 7.94 22.46
C LYS A 25 -3.82 8.37 23.31
N GLU A 26 -3.64 9.68 23.50
CA GLU A 26 -2.61 10.19 24.40
C GLU A 26 -2.83 9.69 25.83
N ALA A 27 -1.73 9.35 26.51
CA ALA A 27 -1.74 8.81 27.87
C ALA A 27 -1.97 9.89 28.95
N VAL A 28 -1.89 11.18 28.59
CA VAL A 28 -1.89 12.29 29.54
C VAL A 28 -3.23 13.04 29.47
N PRO A 29 -3.94 13.25 30.60
CA PRO A 29 -5.28 13.86 30.60
C PRO A 29 -5.32 15.36 30.23
N ALA A 30 -4.17 15.99 29.97
CA ALA A 30 -4.04 17.43 29.73
C ALA A 30 -4.10 17.83 28.24
N SER A 31 -4.16 16.90 27.29
CA SER A 31 -4.53 17.19 25.90
C SER A 31 -5.06 15.90 25.33
N VAL A 32 -6.28 15.96 24.80
CA VAL A 32 -6.97 14.78 24.30
C VAL A 32 -6.89 14.83 22.78
N ILE A 33 -5.77 14.38 22.24
CA ILE A 33 -5.63 14.11 20.81
C ILE A 33 -6.04 12.65 20.59
N HIS A 34 -7.16 12.45 19.90
CA HIS A 34 -7.54 11.15 19.37
C HIS A 34 -7.20 11.12 17.88
N ARG A 35 -6.44 10.10 17.46
CA ARG A 35 -6.18 9.84 16.05
C ARG A 35 -6.66 8.45 15.70
N GLU A 36 -7.53 8.37 14.70
CA GLU A 36 -7.93 7.12 14.08
C GLU A 36 -7.27 7.02 12.71
N PHE A 37 -6.67 5.87 12.44
CA PHE A 37 -5.97 5.58 11.19
C PHE A 37 -6.63 4.39 10.51
N ASP A 38 -7.24 4.64 9.36
CA ASP A 38 -7.79 3.60 8.50
C ASP A 38 -6.92 3.44 7.26
N THR A 39 -6.33 2.25 7.13
CA THR A 39 -5.41 1.93 6.03
C THR A 39 -5.86 0.67 5.27
N PRO A 40 -6.86 0.77 4.38
CA PRO A 40 -7.13 -0.27 3.40
C PRO A 40 -6.02 -0.30 2.34
N GLY A 41 -5.61 -1.51 1.97
CA GLY A 41 -4.64 -1.74 0.90
C GLY A 41 -4.96 -2.99 0.11
N PHE A 42 -4.56 -2.97 -1.16
CA PHE A 42 -4.77 -4.05 -2.11
C PHE A 42 -3.55 -4.19 -3.01
N THR A 43 -3.13 -5.42 -3.24
CA THR A 43 -2.04 -5.74 -4.15
C THR A 43 -2.45 -6.90 -5.05
N TRP A 44 -1.96 -6.89 -6.28
CA TRP A 44 -2.05 -8.04 -7.16
C TRP A 44 -0.80 -8.15 -8.03
N GLN A 45 -0.48 -9.37 -8.39
CA GLN A 45 0.64 -9.71 -9.25
C GLN A 45 0.26 -10.90 -10.10
N LEU A 46 0.37 -10.71 -11.41
CA LEU A 46 0.29 -11.79 -12.38
C LEU A 46 1.69 -12.35 -12.57
N ASN A 47 1.81 -13.66 -12.70
CA ASN A 47 3.05 -14.33 -13.04
C ASN A 47 2.78 -15.22 -14.25
N PHE A 48 3.49 -14.93 -15.34
CA PHE A 48 3.43 -15.66 -16.59
C PHE A 48 4.79 -16.25 -16.91
N ARG A 49 4.82 -17.54 -17.26
CA ARG A 49 6.05 -18.30 -17.50
C ARG A 49 5.97 -19.03 -18.85
N THR A 50 6.38 -18.40 -19.93
CA THR A 50 6.33 -19.03 -21.26
C THR A 50 7.68 -19.57 -21.68
N GLY A 51 7.71 -20.69 -22.39
CA GLY A 51 8.98 -21.26 -22.86
C GLY A 51 8.90 -22.69 -23.33
N GLN A 52 9.75 -23.06 -24.28
CA GLN A 52 9.99 -24.44 -24.70
C GLN A 52 11.42 -24.84 -24.34
N GLU A 53 11.56 -26.01 -23.72
CA GLU A 53 12.82 -26.69 -23.34
C GLU A 53 13.92 -25.79 -22.76
N LYS A 54 14.68 -25.13 -23.64
CA LYS A 54 15.90 -24.36 -23.33
C LYS A 54 15.65 -22.86 -23.17
N MET A 55 14.50 -22.32 -23.55
CA MET A 55 14.22 -20.89 -23.46
C MET A 55 12.99 -20.68 -22.58
N LYS A 56 13.16 -20.07 -21.41
CA LYS A 56 12.06 -19.68 -20.51
C LYS A 56 12.04 -18.18 -20.33
N ASN A 57 10.88 -17.58 -20.56
CA ASN A 57 10.58 -16.19 -20.36
C ASN A 57 9.61 -16.05 -19.19
N TYR A 58 9.95 -15.14 -18.29
CA TYR A 58 9.16 -14.82 -17.12
C TYR A 58 8.67 -13.40 -17.24
N LEU A 59 7.39 -13.22 -16.97
CA LEU A 59 6.73 -11.93 -17.01
C LEU A 59 5.83 -11.80 -15.78
N SER A 60 6.13 -10.83 -14.94
CA SER A 60 5.35 -10.56 -13.73
C SER A 60 4.99 -9.08 -13.58
N PRO A 61 3.88 -8.61 -14.18
CA PRO A 61 3.32 -7.31 -13.86
C PRO A 61 2.59 -7.38 -12.51
N GLY A 62 2.77 -6.32 -11.72
CA GLY A 62 2.15 -6.19 -10.41
C GLY A 62 1.72 -4.75 -10.13
N PHE A 63 0.77 -4.64 -9.22
CA PHE A 63 0.20 -3.39 -8.77
C PHE A 63 -0.01 -3.44 -7.25
N ASP A 64 0.30 -2.33 -6.61
CA ASP A 64 0.06 -2.09 -5.19
C ASP A 64 -0.71 -0.79 -5.06
N TYR A 65 -1.78 -0.82 -4.27
CA TYR A 65 -2.55 0.36 -3.89
C TYR A 65 -2.73 0.37 -2.38
N THR A 66 -2.45 1.52 -1.78
CA THR A 66 -2.66 1.76 -0.36
C THR A 66 -3.32 3.12 -0.18
N TYR A 67 -4.42 3.14 0.57
CA TYR A 67 -5.12 4.34 0.98
C TYR A 67 -4.98 4.50 2.49
N LEU A 68 -4.76 5.73 2.94
CA LEU A 68 -4.67 6.10 4.34
C LEU A 68 -5.60 7.28 4.60
N ALA A 69 -6.58 7.11 5.48
CA ALA A 69 -7.35 8.19 6.08
C ALA A 69 -6.89 8.40 7.52
N ILE A 70 -6.71 9.67 7.88
CA ILE A 70 -6.35 10.11 9.22
C ILE A 70 -7.41 11.09 9.69
N ASP A 71 -8.11 10.73 10.75
CA ASP A 71 -9.03 11.64 11.44
C ASP A 71 -8.41 12.07 12.77
N GLU A 72 -8.23 13.38 12.94
CA GLU A 72 -7.66 13.97 14.16
C GLU A 72 -8.73 14.79 14.88
N PHE A 73 -9.06 14.38 16.11
CA PHE A 73 -9.88 15.15 17.04
C PHE A 73 -9.00 15.73 18.15
N LYS A 74 -9.04 17.06 18.30
CA LYS A 74 -8.40 17.79 19.40
C LYS A 74 -9.49 18.36 20.31
N HIS A 75 -9.54 17.92 21.56
CA HIS A 75 -10.39 18.55 22.56
C HIS A 75 -9.62 19.67 23.28
N LEU A 76 -10.29 20.81 23.51
CA LEU A 76 -9.73 21.93 24.24
C LEU A 76 -9.50 21.51 25.69
N ASN A 77 -8.35 21.90 26.23
CA ASN A 77 -7.91 21.34 27.50
C ASN A 77 -8.43 22.20 28.67
N LEU A 78 -8.98 21.54 29.71
CA LEU A 78 -9.82 22.13 30.77
C LEU A 78 -9.03 23.02 31.76
N GLY A 79 -7.73 23.25 31.50
CA GLY A 79 -6.80 24.01 32.35
C GLY A 79 -6.75 25.52 32.09
N GLY A 80 -7.83 26.15 31.61
CA GLY A 80 -7.94 27.62 31.55
C GLY A 80 -7.02 28.34 30.54
N ALA A 81 -6.31 27.62 29.68
CA ALA A 81 -5.52 28.22 28.62
C ALA A 81 -6.45 28.73 27.50
N LYS A 82 -6.67 30.05 27.47
CA LYS A 82 -7.28 30.74 26.32
C LYS A 82 -6.32 30.68 25.13
N GLU A 83 -6.43 29.64 24.30
CA GLU A 83 -6.10 29.78 22.89
C GLU A 83 -7.21 30.59 22.22
N SER A 84 -6.83 31.57 21.40
CA SER A 84 -7.73 32.52 20.74
C SER A 84 -8.80 31.79 19.92
N SER A 85 -9.95 32.46 19.79
CA SER A 85 -11.27 31.97 19.35
C SER A 85 -11.38 31.41 17.93
N GLU A 86 -10.29 31.01 17.27
CA GLU A 86 -10.29 30.57 15.87
C GLU A 86 -9.97 29.09 15.65
N PHE A 87 -9.67 28.31 16.70
CA PHE A 87 -9.29 26.91 16.54
C PHE A 87 -10.19 25.92 17.30
N GLN A 88 -11.50 26.12 17.19
CA GLN A 88 -12.47 25.08 17.59
C GLN A 88 -12.50 23.98 16.52
N ALA A 89 -12.07 22.78 16.92
CA ALA A 89 -12.49 21.49 16.36
C ALA A 89 -12.56 21.37 14.83
N LYS A 90 -11.46 21.65 14.11
CA LYS A 90 -11.35 21.13 12.74
C LYS A 90 -10.91 19.68 12.78
N SER A 91 -11.87 18.77 12.64
CA SER A 91 -11.66 17.43 12.10
C SER A 91 -10.95 17.59 10.75
N LYS A 92 -9.63 17.46 10.72
CA LYS A 92 -8.87 17.44 9.47
C LYS A 92 -8.73 16.01 9.04
N THR A 93 -9.57 15.59 8.09
CA THR A 93 -9.40 14.30 7.42
C THR A 93 -8.25 14.45 6.42
N CYS A 94 -7.08 13.93 6.79
CA CYS A 94 -5.93 13.89 5.89
C CYS A 94 -5.95 12.55 5.15
N THR A 95 -6.05 12.62 3.82
CA THR A 95 -6.04 11.42 2.98
C THR A 95 -4.74 11.34 2.20
N ARG A 96 -4.05 10.21 2.31
CA ARG A 96 -2.88 9.89 1.49
C ARG A 96 -3.14 8.63 0.67
N MET A 97 -2.91 8.74 -0.63
CA MET A 97 -3.01 7.61 -1.57
C MET A 97 -1.61 7.30 -2.10
N ARG A 98 -1.27 6.01 -2.14
CA ARG A 98 -0.06 5.51 -2.79
C ARG A 98 -0.45 4.39 -3.75
N SER A 99 0.05 4.47 -4.97
CA SER A 99 -0.02 3.39 -5.94
C SER A 99 1.37 3.09 -6.48
N ALA A 100 1.69 1.82 -6.66
CA ALA A 100 2.90 1.36 -7.32
C ALA A 100 2.55 0.40 -8.46
N TYR A 101 3.25 0.53 -9.57
CA TYR A 101 3.22 -0.44 -10.67
C TYR A 101 4.62 -1.04 -10.78
N SER A 102 4.69 -2.36 -10.76
CA SER A 102 5.94 -3.11 -10.90
C SER A 102 5.88 -3.99 -12.13
N TYR A 103 6.96 -4.05 -12.89
CA TYR A 103 7.11 -4.97 -14.00
C TYR A 103 8.42 -5.72 -13.85
N TRP A 104 8.33 -7.05 -13.85
CA TRP A 104 9.49 -7.91 -13.90
C TRP A 104 9.46 -8.74 -15.18
N THR A 105 10.57 -8.74 -15.90
CA THR A 105 10.78 -9.59 -17.06
C THR A 105 12.15 -10.25 -16.96
N GLY A 106 12.23 -11.53 -17.32
CA GLY A 106 13.48 -12.28 -17.31
C GLY A 106 13.50 -13.36 -18.36
N LEU A 107 14.61 -13.47 -19.09
CA LEU A 107 14.86 -14.55 -20.06
C LEU A 107 15.96 -15.46 -19.54
N SER A 108 15.69 -16.77 -19.44
CA SER A 108 16.70 -17.78 -19.10
C SER A 108 16.94 -18.74 -20.27
N LEU A 109 18.20 -19.07 -20.53
CA LEU A 109 18.61 -19.99 -21.61
C LEU A 109 19.40 -21.17 -21.03
N GLY A 110 18.94 -22.40 -21.25
CA GLY A 110 19.68 -23.65 -20.99
C GLY A 110 19.27 -24.48 -19.77
N HIS A 111 19.80 -25.71 -19.70
CA HIS A 111 19.53 -26.77 -18.71
C HIS A 111 19.90 -26.39 -17.25
N THR A 112 20.59 -25.26 -17.05
CA THR A 112 21.12 -24.80 -15.76
C THR A 112 20.79 -23.32 -15.56
N GLY A 113 19.54 -23.01 -15.20
CA GLY A 113 19.11 -21.82 -14.42
C GLY A 113 19.65 -20.41 -14.69
N ASN A 114 20.40 -20.14 -15.76
CA ASN A 114 21.10 -18.88 -15.97
C ASN A 114 20.18 -17.87 -16.68
N TYR A 115 19.89 -16.76 -16.01
CA TYR A 115 19.15 -15.63 -16.58
C TYR A 115 20.09 -14.78 -17.45
N LEU A 116 19.77 -14.59 -18.72
CA LEU A 116 20.53 -13.76 -19.66
C LEU A 116 20.28 -12.27 -19.43
N ALA A 117 19.08 -11.91 -19.01
CA ALA A 117 18.71 -10.54 -18.67
C ALA A 117 17.51 -10.56 -17.73
N SER A 118 17.48 -9.63 -16.79
CA SER A 118 16.32 -9.38 -15.93
C SER A 118 16.18 -7.89 -15.71
N PHE A 119 14.96 -7.36 -15.85
CA PHE A 119 14.67 -5.95 -15.64
C PHE A 119 13.52 -5.82 -14.64
N VAL A 120 13.72 -4.97 -13.62
CA VAL A 120 12.68 -4.59 -12.66
C VAL A 120 12.44 -3.09 -12.84
N MET A 121 11.22 -2.72 -13.22
CA MET A 121 10.79 -1.32 -13.20
C MET A 121 9.71 -1.14 -12.14
N ILE A 122 9.87 -0.17 -11.25
CA ILE A 122 8.87 0.21 -10.25
C ILE A 122 8.56 1.69 -10.42
N ILE A 123 7.30 2.00 -10.72
CA ILE A 123 6.79 3.37 -10.80
C ILE A 123 5.90 3.62 -9.58
N LEU A 124 6.22 4.66 -8.81
CA LEU A 124 5.50 5.07 -7.61
C LEU A 124 4.78 6.39 -7.85
N ALA A 125 3.47 6.41 -7.64
CA ALA A 125 2.67 7.62 -7.61
C ALA A 125 2.07 7.79 -6.21
N THR A 126 2.23 8.97 -5.61
CA THR A 126 1.67 9.32 -4.31
C THR A 126 0.91 10.63 -4.41
N GLY A 127 -0.34 10.64 -3.95
CA GLY A 127 -1.18 11.84 -3.88
C GLY A 127 -1.54 12.14 -2.43
N LEU A 128 -1.39 13.40 -2.01
CA LEU A 128 -1.85 13.90 -0.71
C LEU A 128 -3.04 14.83 -0.94
N ARG A 129 -4.16 14.57 -0.26
CA ARG A 129 -5.34 15.45 -0.26
C ARG A 129 -5.69 15.80 1.18
N ILE A 130 -5.82 17.10 1.44
CA ILE A 130 -6.22 17.65 2.73
C ILE A 130 -7.55 18.35 2.48
N ASN A 131 -8.61 17.91 3.16
CA ASN A 131 -9.93 18.57 3.12
C ASN A 131 -10.16 19.38 4.41
#